data_AF-A0A3M7U1K2-F1
#
_entry.id   AF-A0A3M7U1K2-F1
#
_cell.length_a   1.000
_cell.length_b   1.000
_cell.length_c   1.000
_cell.angle_alpha   90.00
_cell.angle_beta   90.00
_cell.angle_gamma   90.00
#
_symmetry.space_group_name_H-M   'P 1'
#
loop_
_entity.id
_entity.type
_entity.pdbx_description
1 polymer ?
#
loop_
_entity_poly.entity_id
_entity_poly.type
_entity_poly.pdbx_seq_one_letter_code
_entity_poly.pdbx_strand_id
1 'polypeptide(L)'
;MVKRKTDHFYLVREDMLSEAMLKTVEAKKLLESGKVENVSEAAELLDMSRSAYYKYKDGIFPFHAMVKEKIVTLSIHLEDQSGALSKLLAIIAEEGGNVLTINQTIPLQGRANLTLSIETAAMTSNINRLVYRIETLEYIERVEVIGSGT
;
A
#
# COMPACT_ATOMS: atom_id res chain seq x y z
N MET A 1 -27.53 4.33 -18.30
CA MET A 1 -27.62 3.07 -17.54
C MET A 1 -26.30 2.87 -16.81
N VAL A 2 -26.30 2.93 -15.47
CA VAL A 2 -25.11 2.70 -14.66
C VAL A 2 -24.91 1.19 -14.54
N LYS A 3 -23.87 0.62 -15.16
CA LYS A 3 -23.51 -0.80 -14.97
C LYS A 3 -23.07 -0.97 -13.52
N ARG A 4 -23.74 -1.84 -12.75
CA ARG A 4 -23.23 -2.33 -11.47
C ARG A 4 -21.85 -2.96 -11.72
N LYS A 5 -20.80 -2.39 -11.11
CA LYS A 5 -19.52 -3.10 -10.94
C LYS A 5 -19.83 -4.31 -10.06
N THR A 6 -19.58 -5.51 -10.58
CA THR A 6 -19.65 -6.75 -9.81
C THR A 6 -18.36 -6.90 -9.01
N ASP A 7 -18.45 -7.23 -7.72
CA ASP A 7 -17.30 -7.44 -6.82
C ASP A 7 -16.55 -8.77 -7.07
N HIS A 8 -16.77 -9.42 -8.21
CA HIS A 8 -16.17 -10.70 -8.56
C HIS A 8 -14.98 -10.49 -9.50
N PHE A 9 -13.83 -11.04 -9.11
CA PHE A 9 -12.59 -11.01 -9.87
C PHE A 9 -12.23 -12.41 -10.35
N TYR A 10 -11.62 -12.50 -11.53
CA TYR A 10 -11.10 -13.74 -12.10
C TYR A 10 -9.59 -13.61 -12.28
N LEU A 11 -8.85 -14.66 -11.92
CA LEU A 11 -7.42 -14.76 -12.22
C LEU A 11 -7.26 -15.46 -13.57
N VAL A 12 -6.62 -14.78 -14.50
CA VAL A 12 -6.28 -15.32 -15.83
C VAL A 12 -4.78 -15.21 -16.02
N ARG A 13 -4.20 -16.18 -16.74
CA ARG A 13 -2.79 -16.09 -17.13
C ARG A 13 -2.61 -15.03 -18.21
N GLU A 14 -1.44 -14.43 -18.26
CA GLU A 14 -1.11 -13.36 -19.20
C GLU A 14 -1.24 -13.80 -20.67
N ASP A 15 -0.87 -15.04 -21.00
CA ASP A 15 -0.99 -15.63 -22.34
C ASP A 15 -2.43 -15.76 -22.83
N MET A 16 -3.41 -15.65 -21.93
CA MET A 16 -4.84 -15.67 -22.26
C MET A 16 -5.42 -14.27 -22.48
N LEU A 17 -4.65 -13.20 -22.24
CA LEU A 17 -5.10 -11.83 -22.43
C LEU A 17 -5.04 -11.44 -23.91
N SER A 18 -6.04 -10.68 -24.34
CA SER A 18 -5.98 -10.07 -25.68
C SER A 18 -4.85 -9.03 -25.76
N GLU A 19 -4.30 -8.81 -26.95
CA GLU A 19 -3.28 -7.79 -27.18
C GLU A 19 -3.72 -6.40 -26.68
N ALA A 20 -4.98 -6.03 -26.91
CA ALA A 20 -5.55 -4.77 -26.43
C ALA A 20 -5.58 -4.66 -24.89
N MET A 21 -5.77 -5.79 -24.20
CA MET A 21 -5.70 -5.87 -22.74
C MET A 21 -4.26 -5.69 -22.25
N LEU A 22 -3.30 -6.38 -22.86
CA LEU A 22 -1.87 -6.25 -22.54
C LEU A 22 -1.37 -4.82 -22.76
N LYS A 23 -1.69 -4.23 -23.93
CA LYS A 23 -1.37 -2.83 -24.24
C LYS A 23 -2.03 -1.85 -23.26
N THR A 24 -3.22 -2.17 -22.74
CA THR A 24 -3.85 -1.34 -21.69
C THR A 24 -3.06 -1.37 -20.37
N VAL A 25 -2.50 -2.51 -19.99
CA VAL A 25 -1.65 -2.62 -18.78
C VAL A 25 -0.36 -1.80 -18.95
N GLU A 26 0.30 -1.91 -20.11
CA GLU A 26 1.52 -1.14 -20.38
C GLU A 26 1.24 0.38 -20.50
N ALA A 27 0.10 0.76 -21.09
CA ALA A 27 -0.32 2.16 -21.17
C ALA A 27 -0.46 2.79 -19.78
N LYS A 28 -1.07 2.07 -18.83
CA LYS A 28 -1.17 2.51 -17.43
C LYS A 28 0.20 2.68 -16.80
N LYS A 29 1.11 1.73 -17.01
CA LYS A 29 2.47 1.79 -16.48
C LYS A 29 3.25 3.00 -16.99
N LEU A 30 3.12 3.33 -18.28
CA LEU A 30 3.73 4.52 -18.87
C LEU A 30 3.18 5.80 -18.23
N LEU A 31 1.86 5.89 -18.10
CA LEU A 31 1.17 7.03 -17.46
C LEU A 31 1.58 7.19 -15.98
N GLU A 32 1.59 6.11 -15.21
CA GLU A 32 1.99 6.11 -13.79
C GLU A 32 3.46 6.50 -13.60
N SER A 33 4.34 6.06 -14.51
CA SER A 33 5.77 6.42 -14.47
C SER A 33 6.07 7.85 -14.94
N GLY A 34 5.08 8.57 -15.47
CA GLY A 34 5.26 9.91 -16.04
C GLY A 34 6.07 9.93 -17.35
N LYS A 35 6.27 8.77 -18.00
CA LYS A 35 6.95 8.68 -19.30
C LYS A 35 6.13 9.26 -20.46
N VAL A 36 4.82 9.39 -20.27
CA VAL A 36 3.87 9.99 -21.20
C VAL A 36 2.91 10.86 -20.40
N GLU A 37 2.48 11.99 -20.98
CA GLU A 37 1.68 12.99 -20.28
C GLU A 37 0.19 12.62 -20.25
N ASN A 38 -0.29 11.90 -21.27
CA ASN A 38 -1.70 11.62 -21.42
C ASN A 38 -1.99 10.31 -22.20
N VAL A 39 -3.25 9.89 -22.14
CA VAL A 39 -3.72 8.62 -22.75
C VAL A 39 -3.53 8.60 -24.27
N SER A 40 -3.58 9.75 -24.95
CA SER A 40 -3.43 9.78 -26.40
C SER A 40 -2.01 9.43 -26.81
N GLU A 41 -1.02 9.99 -26.10
CA GLU A 41 0.40 9.68 -26.30
C GLU A 41 0.70 8.21 -25.99
N ALA A 42 0.19 7.68 -24.88
CA ALA A 42 0.31 6.26 -24.54
C ALA A 42 -0.30 5.34 -25.61
N ALA A 43 -1.46 5.73 -26.14
CA ALA A 43 -2.17 4.96 -27.16
C ALA A 43 -1.43 4.94 -28.50
N GLU A 44 -0.83 6.07 -28.89
CA GLU A 44 0.00 6.19 -30.09
C GLU A 44 1.28 5.37 -29.97
N LEU A 45 1.99 5.48 -28.84
CA LEU A 45 3.24 4.75 -28.60
C LEU A 45 3.06 3.23 -28.63
N LEU A 46 1.92 2.75 -28.13
CA LEU A 46 1.61 1.32 -28.03
C LEU A 46 0.81 0.78 -29.22
N ASP A 47 0.58 1.59 -30.26
CA ASP A 47 -0.25 1.23 -31.42
C ASP A 47 -1.59 0.60 -30.98
N MET A 48 -2.33 1.34 -30.15
CA MET A 48 -3.66 0.96 -29.71
C MET A 48 -4.67 2.09 -29.89
N SER A 49 -5.94 1.74 -30.05
CA SER A 49 -6.99 2.75 -30.07
C SER A 49 -7.28 3.28 -28.67
N ARG A 50 -7.57 4.58 -28.56
CA ARG A 50 -8.06 5.19 -27.30
C ARG A 50 -9.32 4.47 -26.78
N SER A 51 -10.20 4.02 -27.68
CA SER A 51 -11.40 3.27 -27.30
C SER A 51 -11.07 1.91 -26.69
N ALA A 52 -10.03 1.21 -27.17
CA ALA A 52 -9.55 -0.02 -26.55
C ALA A 52 -9.03 0.23 -25.13
N TYR A 53 -8.27 1.31 -24.92
CA TYR A 53 -7.83 1.71 -23.58
C TYR A 53 -9.03 1.95 -22.65
N TYR A 54 -9.96 2.82 -23.04
CA TYR A 54 -11.13 3.13 -22.21
C TYR A 54 -12.05 1.94 -21.96
N LYS A 55 -12.07 0.95 -22.85
CA LYS A 55 -12.84 -0.29 -22.69
C LYS A 55 -12.28 -1.16 -21.54
N TYR A 56 -10.96 -1.22 -21.37
CA TYR A 56 -10.33 -2.12 -20.40
C TYR A 56 -9.74 -1.42 -19.17
N LYS A 57 -9.52 -0.09 -19.20
CA LYS A 57 -8.81 0.64 -18.14
C LYS A 57 -9.36 0.42 -16.73
N ASP A 58 -10.64 0.16 -16.56
CA ASP A 58 -11.25 -0.01 -15.24
C ASP A 58 -11.44 -1.49 -14.84
N GLY A 59 -11.03 -2.42 -15.70
CA GLY A 59 -11.25 -3.86 -15.52
C GLY A 59 -10.01 -4.74 -15.63
N ILE A 60 -8.87 -4.21 -16.08
CA ILE A 60 -7.59 -4.93 -16.09
C ILE A 60 -6.56 -4.23 -15.22
N PHE A 61 -5.95 -4.98 -14.32
CA PHE A 61 -4.91 -4.50 -13.42
C PHE A 61 -3.85 -5.58 -13.28
N PRO A 62 -2.56 -5.21 -13.20
CA PRO A 62 -1.53 -6.18 -12.89
C PRO A 62 -1.78 -6.79 -11.51
N PHE A 63 -1.66 -8.12 -11.40
CA PHE A 63 -1.92 -8.84 -10.14
C PHE A 63 -1.01 -8.35 -9.01
N HIS A 64 0.25 -8.06 -9.30
CA HIS A 64 1.17 -7.48 -8.31
C HIS A 64 0.72 -6.12 -7.78
N ALA A 65 -0.04 -5.31 -8.53
CA ALA A 65 -0.60 -4.07 -8.00
C ALA A 65 -1.79 -4.33 -7.04
N MET A 66 -2.45 -5.49 -7.16
CA MET A 66 -3.50 -5.92 -6.23
C MET A 66 -2.94 -6.66 -5.01
N VAL A 67 -1.79 -7.31 -5.16
CA VAL A 67 -1.11 -8.15 -4.15
C VAL A 67 0.14 -7.48 -3.60
N LYS A 68 0.27 -6.15 -3.71
CA LYS A 68 1.33 -5.47 -2.96
C LYS A 68 1.11 -5.75 -1.49
N GLU A 69 2.05 -6.49 -0.92
CA GLU A 69 2.26 -6.59 0.51
C GLU A 69 2.10 -5.16 1.03
N LYS A 70 1.00 -4.91 1.76
CA LYS A 70 0.71 -3.56 2.24
C LYS A 70 1.65 -3.29 3.41
N ILE A 71 2.93 -3.11 3.11
CA ILE A 71 3.95 -2.79 4.09
C ILE A 71 3.83 -1.31 4.38
N VAL A 72 3.60 -0.98 5.63
CA VAL A 72 3.59 0.39 6.13
C VAL A 72 4.79 0.56 7.04
N THR A 73 5.54 1.64 6.84
CA THR A 73 6.61 2.05 7.74
C THR A 73 6.11 3.17 8.65
N LEU A 74 6.15 2.91 9.95
CA LEU A 74 5.83 3.88 11.00
C LEU A 74 7.12 4.43 11.61
N SER A 75 7.16 5.74 11.82
CA SER A 75 8.11 6.42 12.70
C SER A 75 7.38 6.80 13.98
N ILE A 76 7.92 6.44 15.13
CA ILE A 76 7.27 6.59 16.43
C ILE A 76 8.26 7.24 17.39
N HIS A 77 7.84 8.33 18.01
CA HIS A 77 8.55 8.94 19.14
C HIS A 77 8.05 8.30 20.43
N LEU A 78 8.92 7.51 21.05
CA LEU A 78 8.62 6.67 22.21
C LEU A 78 9.37 7.18 23.43
N GLU A 79 8.67 7.38 24.54
CA GLU A 79 9.30 7.57 25.84
C GLU A 79 9.83 6.22 26.36
N ASP A 80 11.08 6.20 26.80
CA ASP A 80 11.76 5.00 27.28
C ASP A 80 11.20 4.61 28.65
N GLN A 81 10.26 3.67 28.62
CA GLN A 81 9.63 3.10 29.79
C GLN A 81 9.62 1.58 29.71
N SER A 82 9.73 0.92 30.87
CA SER A 82 9.70 -0.54 30.93
C SER A 82 8.40 -1.10 30.33
N GLY A 83 8.55 -1.96 29.32
CA GLY A 83 7.43 -2.61 28.64
C GLY A 83 6.72 -1.78 27.56
N ALA A 84 7.17 -0.55 27.28
CA ALA A 84 6.57 0.32 26.25
C ALA A 84 6.57 -0.32 24.86
N LEU A 85 7.74 -0.78 24.38
CA LEU A 85 7.86 -1.49 23.10
C LEU A 85 7.02 -2.77 23.08
N SER A 86 7.00 -3.53 24.16
CA SER A 86 6.23 -4.78 24.22
C SER A 86 4.73 -4.54 24.07
N LYS A 87 4.18 -3.51 24.72
CA LYS A 87 2.76 -3.13 24.60
C LYS A 87 2.43 -2.62 23.20
N LEU A 88 3.33 -1.84 22.61
CA LEU A 88 3.20 -1.38 21.23
C LEU A 88 3.11 -2.56 20.24
N LEU A 89 4.01 -3.53 20.35
CA LEU A 89 4.01 -4.72 19.51
C LEU A 89 2.74 -5.56 19.70
N ALA A 90 2.23 -5.65 20.93
CA ALA A 90 0.96 -6.34 21.21
C ALA A 90 -0.23 -5.67 20.49
N ILE A 91 -0.32 -4.34 20.51
CA ILE A 91 -1.38 -3.60 19.81
C ILE A 91 -1.33 -3.85 18.29
N ILE A 92 -0.13 -3.86 17.71
CA ILE A 92 0.04 -4.14 16.28
C ILE A 92 -0.45 -5.56 15.95
N ALA A 93 -0.06 -6.54 16.76
CA ALA A 93 -0.50 -7.93 16.59
C ALA A 93 -2.02 -8.10 16.76
N GLU A 94 -2.63 -7.40 17.73
CA GLU A 94 -4.09 -7.41 17.96
C GLU A 94 -4.89 -6.86 16.77
N GLU A 95 -4.36 -5.87 16.06
CA GLU A 95 -4.99 -5.36 14.83
C GLU A 95 -4.72 -6.25 13.59
N GLY A 96 -3.95 -7.33 13.75
CA GLY A 96 -3.59 -8.28 12.69
C GLY A 96 -2.39 -7.84 11.84
N GLY A 97 -1.59 -6.88 12.34
CA GLY A 97 -0.36 -6.45 11.69
C GLY A 97 0.80 -7.38 12.01
N ASN A 98 1.60 -7.71 11.00
CA ASN A 98 2.80 -8.52 11.15
C ASN A 98 4.05 -7.61 11.10
N VAL A 99 4.81 -7.55 12.19
CA VAL A 99 6.00 -6.70 12.29
C VAL A 99 7.17 -7.38 11.58
N LEU A 100 7.64 -6.75 10.50
CA LEU A 100 8.74 -7.26 9.68
C LEU A 100 10.10 -6.77 10.19
N THR A 101 10.20 -5.50 10.57
CA THR A 101 11.44 -4.90 11.07
C THR A 101 11.17 -3.95 12.22
N ILE A 102 12.14 -3.90 13.14
CA ILE A 102 12.15 -3.02 14.31
C ILE A 102 13.52 -2.35 14.36
N ASN A 103 13.54 -1.02 14.31
CA ASN A 103 14.75 -0.24 14.52
C ASN A 103 14.49 0.83 15.57
N GLN A 104 15.04 0.65 16.77
CA GLN A 104 14.95 1.61 17.86
C GLN A 104 16.30 2.28 18.07
N THR A 105 16.32 3.61 18.13
CA THR A 105 17.53 4.35 18.49
C THR A 105 17.83 4.22 19.98
N ILE A 106 19.08 4.45 20.36
CA ILE A 106 19.44 4.59 21.78
C ILE A 106 18.61 5.75 22.38
N PRO A 107 17.97 5.55 23.55
CA PRO A 107 17.24 6.61 24.22
C PRO A 107 18.14 7.80 24.56
N LEU A 108 17.76 9.00 24.14
CA LEU A 108 18.37 10.27 24.51
C LEU A 108 17.37 11.06 25.35
N GLN A 109 17.76 11.46 26.57
CA GLN A 109 16.87 12.15 27.51
C GLN A 109 15.55 11.40 27.77
N GLY A 110 15.61 10.07 27.86
CA GLY A 110 14.44 9.23 28.08
C GLY A 110 13.54 9.06 26.86
N ARG A 111 14.01 9.41 25.65
CA ARG A 111 13.23 9.29 24.41
C ARG A 111 14.00 8.53 23.34
N ALA A 112 13.32 7.63 22.64
CA ALA A 112 13.86 6.92 21.49
C ALA A 112 12.97 7.11 20.27
N ASN A 113 13.58 7.13 19.09
CA ASN A 113 12.85 7.01 17.84
C ASN A 113 12.78 5.53 17.48
N LEU A 114 11.59 5.08 17.11
CA LEU A 114 11.32 3.73 16.69
C LEU A 114 10.78 3.74 15.26
N THR A 115 11.44 3.01 14.38
CA THR A 115 10.95 2.74 13.02
C THR A 115 10.50 1.30 12.93
N LEU A 116 9.23 1.09 12.53
CA LEU A 116 8.62 -0.22 12.35
C LEU A 116 8.20 -0.40 10.90
N SER A 117 8.53 -1.53 10.29
CA SER A 117 7.86 -1.96 9.04
C SER A 117 6.85 -3.05 9.35
N ILE A 118 5.61 -2.84 8.93
CA ILE A 118 4.47 -3.67 9.30
C ILE A 118 3.79 -4.13 8.01
N GLU A 119 3.68 -5.43 7.81
CA GLU A 119 2.81 -6.00 6.80
C GLU A 119 1.35 -5.94 7.30
N THR A 120 0.51 -5.27 6.52
CA THR A 120 -0.89 -5.00 6.89
C THR A 120 -1.90 -5.83 6.09
N ALA A 121 -1.42 -6.85 5.35
CA ALA A 121 -2.27 -7.68 4.49
C ALA A 121 -3.36 -8.44 5.28
N ALA A 122 -3.04 -8.89 6.50
CA ALA A 122 -3.95 -9.61 7.39
C ALA A 122 -4.71 -8.69 8.36
N MET A 123 -4.48 -7.38 8.33
CA MET A 123 -5.18 -6.45 9.21
C MET A 123 -6.66 -6.37 8.82
N THR A 124 -7.53 -6.55 9.81
CA THR A 124 -8.98 -6.40 9.63
C THR A 124 -9.40 -4.92 9.67
N SER A 125 -8.54 -4.06 10.18
CA SER A 125 -8.75 -2.62 10.29
C SER A 125 -7.83 -1.81 9.37
N ASN A 126 -8.24 -0.57 9.09
CA ASN A 126 -7.41 0.37 8.34
C ASN A 126 -6.23 0.84 9.22
N ILE A 127 -5.08 1.09 8.60
CA ILE A 127 -3.88 1.68 9.22
C ILE A 127 -4.19 2.92 10.08
N ASN A 128 -5.14 3.76 9.68
CA ASN A 128 -5.54 4.94 10.47
C ASN A 128 -6.03 4.57 11.89
N ARG A 129 -6.71 3.42 12.03
CA ARG A 129 -7.16 2.93 13.34
C ARG A 129 -5.98 2.44 14.18
N LEU A 130 -5.02 1.75 13.57
CA LEU A 130 -3.80 1.32 14.24
C LEU A 130 -3.01 2.54 14.75
N VAL A 131 -2.80 3.55 13.91
CA VAL A 131 -2.14 4.81 14.28
C VAL A 131 -2.85 5.46 15.46
N TYR A 132 -4.18 5.63 15.38
CA TYR A 132 -4.97 6.19 16.47
C TYR A 132 -4.80 5.40 17.78
N ARG A 133 -4.85 4.06 17.75
CA ARG A 133 -4.64 3.24 18.95
C ARG A 133 -3.25 3.42 19.54
N ILE A 134 -2.22 3.54 18.71
CA ILE A 134 -0.85 3.75 19.18
C ILE A 134 -0.73 5.14 19.82
N GLU A 135 -1.29 6.18 19.21
CA GLU A 135 -1.29 7.56 19.75
C GLU A 135 -2.02 7.69 21.09
N THR A 136 -2.94 6.78 21.43
CA THR A 136 -3.62 6.79 22.74
C THR A 136 -2.75 6.30 23.90
N LEU A 137 -1.56 5.75 23.63
CA LEU A 137 -0.63 5.31 24.66
C LEU A 137 0.10 6.51 25.26
N GLU A 138 0.10 6.62 26.59
CA GLU A 138 0.67 7.77 27.32
C GLU A 138 2.16 8.01 27.04
N TYR A 139 2.92 6.96 26.72
CA TYR A 139 4.36 6.99 26.43
C TYR A 139 4.68 7.15 24.93
N ILE A 140 3.69 7.46 24.10
CA ILE A 140 3.85 7.77 22.68
C ILE A 140 3.68 9.28 22.50
N GLU A 141 4.73 9.96 22.08
CA GLU A 141 4.65 11.40 21.81
C GLU A 141 4.09 11.69 20.41
N ARG A 142 4.42 10.83 19.44
CA ARG A 142 4.04 11.01 18.03
C ARG A 142 4.15 9.73 17.24
N VAL A 143 3.24 9.55 16.28
CA VAL A 143 3.29 8.49 15.27
C VAL A 143 3.18 9.12 13.89
N GLU A 144 4.02 8.69 12.96
CA GLU A 144 3.98 9.15 11.57
C GLU A 144 4.08 7.95 10.62
N VAL A 145 3.26 7.95 9.58
CA VAL A 145 3.43 7.03 8.45
C VAL A 145 4.47 7.65 7.52
N ILE A 146 5.67 7.08 7.46
CA ILE A 146 6.80 7.62 6.68
C ILE A 146 7.05 6.87 5.37
N GLY A 147 6.40 5.72 5.19
CA GLY A 147 6.52 4.92 3.98
C GLY A 147 5.32 4.00 3.82
N SER A 148 4.89 3.82 2.58
CA SER A 148 4.00 2.73 2.20
C SER A 148 4.58 2.06 0.97
N GLY A 149 4.70 0.73 1.00
CA GLY A 149 5.00 -0.09 -0.17
C GLY A 149 3.82 0.00 -1.13
N THR A 150 3.74 1.12 -1.85
CA THR A 150 2.77 1.35 -2.92
C THR A 150 3.18 0.66 -4.18
#